data_AF-M0L433-F1
#
_entry.id   AF-M0L433-F1
#
_cell.length_a   1.000
_cell.length_b   1.000
_cell.length_c   1.000
_cell.angle_alpha   90.00
_cell.angle_beta   90.00
_cell.angle_gamma   90.00
#
_symmetry.space_group_name_H-M   'P 1'
#
loop_
_entity.id
_entity.type
_entity.pdbx_description
1 polymer ?
#
loop_
_entity_poly.entity_id
_entity_poly.type
_entity_poly.pdbx_seq_one_letter_code
_entity_poly.pdbx_strand_id
1 'polypeptide(L)'
;MSLPRFVRRFRPYSVPISLFAVVTAVVLFVPPLVLGEATGRTYALTVAVLIVAISSVLPYAVAVGVLTVPFLYTGIGSYAAPAVLPTDAEPCTLTAALRHVIAGISYVVAATAVGAVGIGLDFAASSGSDPFPAVGFLPLPALGFPPFLLLGGVVIAGVYVVVQLWRYGRPVRALGWDTVLGTAILGAFLAASPMVALWIFGSYGF
;
A
#
# COMPACT_ATOMS: atom_id res chain seq x y z
N MET A 1 16.29 26.80 -6.71
CA MET A 1 16.72 25.40 -6.98
C MET A 1 16.08 24.97 -8.29
N SER A 2 16.84 24.54 -9.31
CA SER A 2 16.21 24.22 -10.61
C SER A 2 15.38 22.93 -10.50
N LEU A 3 14.11 22.99 -10.91
CA LEU A 3 13.13 21.90 -10.90
C LEU A 3 13.71 20.54 -11.39
N PRO A 4 14.55 20.49 -12.45
CA PRO A 4 15.13 19.23 -12.94
C PRO A 4 16.08 18.54 -11.94
N ARG A 5 16.83 19.31 -11.14
CA ARG A 5 17.76 18.76 -10.14
C ARG A 5 17.01 18.18 -8.95
N PHE A 6 15.92 18.83 -8.53
CA PHE A 6 15.08 18.36 -7.45
C PHE A 6 14.38 17.05 -7.82
N VAL A 7 13.80 16.98 -9.04
CA VAL A 7 13.13 15.79 -9.55
C VAL A 7 14.08 14.59 -9.66
N ARG A 8 15.33 14.80 -10.12
CA ARG A 8 16.35 13.73 -10.14
C ARG A 8 16.70 13.23 -8.74
N ARG A 9 16.80 14.12 -7.74
CA ARG A 9 17.12 13.76 -6.36
C ARG A 9 15.98 13.04 -5.65
N PHE A 10 14.73 13.37 -5.98
CA PHE A 10 13.54 12.76 -5.38
C PHE A 10 13.24 11.37 -5.94
N ARG A 11 13.58 11.12 -7.20
CA ARG A 11 13.24 9.89 -7.94
C ARG A 11 13.57 8.58 -7.18
N PRO A 12 14.74 8.41 -6.54
CA PRO A 12 15.07 7.18 -5.82
C PRO A 12 14.20 6.95 -4.58
N TYR A 13 13.58 7.98 -4.02
CA TYR A 13 12.77 7.90 -2.80
C TYR A 13 11.28 8.21 -3.04
N SER A 14 10.90 8.34 -4.31
CA SER A 14 9.56 8.82 -4.67
C SER A 14 8.43 7.91 -4.19
N VAL A 15 8.51 6.60 -4.39
CA VAL A 15 7.49 5.66 -3.88
C VAL A 15 7.32 5.76 -2.35
N PRO A 16 8.36 5.56 -1.51
CA PRO A 16 8.17 5.60 -0.07
C PRO A 16 7.68 6.96 0.43
N ILE A 17 8.14 8.08 -0.17
CA ILE A 17 7.67 9.41 0.23
C ILE A 17 6.21 9.64 -0.19
N SER A 18 5.82 9.22 -1.41
CA SER A 18 4.44 9.34 -1.88
C SER A 18 3.49 8.51 -1.03
N LEU A 19 3.86 7.27 -0.69
CA LEU A 19 3.03 6.42 0.17
C LEU A 19 2.93 6.97 1.59
N PHE A 20 4.04 7.46 2.16
CA PHE A 20 4.03 8.14 3.46
C PHE A 20 3.09 9.34 3.44
N ALA A 21 3.20 10.20 2.42
CA ALA A 21 2.33 11.37 2.28
C ALA A 21 0.85 11.00 2.18
N VAL A 22 0.51 9.94 1.43
CA VAL A 22 -0.87 9.43 1.33
C VAL A 22 -1.36 8.92 2.68
N VAL A 23 -0.59 8.08 3.38
CA VAL A 23 -0.97 7.55 4.69
C VAL A 23 -1.15 8.70 5.69
N THR A 24 -0.21 9.64 5.76
CA THR A 24 -0.32 10.81 6.64
C THR A 24 -1.54 11.65 6.33
N ALA A 25 -1.81 11.92 5.04
CA ALA A 25 -2.98 12.69 4.64
C ALA A 25 -4.29 11.97 5.04
N VAL A 26 -4.37 10.66 4.80
CA VAL A 26 -5.54 9.86 5.18
C VAL A 26 -5.73 9.88 6.70
N VAL A 27 -4.70 9.55 7.48
CA VAL A 27 -4.79 9.46 8.94
C VAL A 27 -5.13 10.82 9.59
N LEU A 28 -4.60 11.92 9.06
CA LEU A 28 -4.81 13.24 9.65
C LEU A 28 -6.11 13.90 9.20
N PHE A 29 -6.52 13.75 7.95
CA PHE A 29 -7.64 14.51 7.40
C PHE A 29 -8.93 13.70 7.28
N VAL A 30 -8.86 12.40 6.99
CA VAL A 30 -10.08 11.62 6.76
C VAL A 30 -10.94 11.47 8.03
N PRO A 31 -10.39 11.10 9.21
CA PRO A 31 -11.19 11.03 10.44
C PRO A 31 -11.93 12.33 10.79
N PRO A 32 -11.29 13.51 10.87
CA PRO A 32 -12.00 14.74 11.22
C PRO A 32 -12.94 15.24 10.13
N LEU A 33 -12.63 15.03 8.84
CA LEU A 33 -13.53 15.42 7.75
C LEU A 33 -14.84 14.62 7.78
N VAL A 34 -14.77 13.36 8.19
CA VAL A 34 -15.92 12.46 8.23
C VAL A 34 -16.72 12.62 9.53
N LEU A 35 -16.03 12.76 10.67
CA LEU A 35 -16.68 12.88 11.98
C LEU A 35 -17.05 14.32 12.34
N GLY A 36 -16.73 15.30 11.49
CA GLY A 36 -17.05 16.72 11.68
C GLY A 36 -16.20 17.43 12.74
N GLU A 37 -15.38 16.71 13.51
CA GLU A 37 -14.63 17.27 14.63
C GLU A 37 -13.19 16.72 14.73
N ALA A 38 -12.22 17.63 14.82
CA ALA A 38 -10.81 17.33 15.05
C ALA A 38 -10.48 17.29 16.56
N THR A 39 -11.06 16.33 17.29
CA THR A 39 -10.84 16.17 18.73
C THR A 39 -9.78 15.12 19.06
N GLY A 40 -9.20 15.19 20.26
CA GLY A 40 -8.30 14.16 20.77
C GLY A 40 -8.93 12.76 20.79
N ARG A 41 -10.25 12.66 21.00
CA ARG A 41 -11.00 11.40 20.94
C ARG A 41 -10.97 10.79 19.54
N THR A 42 -11.20 11.59 18.49
CA THR A 42 -11.15 11.15 17.09
C THR A 42 -9.78 10.55 16.76
N TYR A 43 -8.69 11.22 17.15
CA TYR A 43 -7.35 10.74 16.90
C TYR A 43 -6.98 9.53 17.77
N ALA A 44 -7.43 9.47 19.03
CA ALA A 44 -7.20 8.31 19.89
C ALA A 44 -7.85 7.03 19.35
N LEU A 45 -9.11 7.13 18.88
CA LEU A 45 -9.81 6.02 18.22
C LEU A 45 -9.11 5.59 16.93
N THR A 46 -8.73 6.56 16.09
CA THR A 46 -8.00 6.30 14.85
C THR A 46 -6.69 5.56 15.13
N VAL A 47 -5.91 6.02 16.12
CA VAL A 47 -4.65 5.39 16.52
C VAL A 47 -4.87 3.97 17.05
N ALA A 48 -5.88 3.76 17.89
CA ALA A 48 -6.21 2.42 18.40
C ALA A 48 -6.52 1.44 17.26
N VAL A 49 -7.36 1.85 16.30
CA VAL A 49 -7.68 1.04 15.12
C VAL A 49 -6.44 0.76 14.26
N LEU A 50 -5.58 1.76 14.05
CA LEU A 50 -4.33 1.58 13.31
C LEU A 50 -3.39 0.58 14.00
N ILE A 51 -3.22 0.66 15.32
CA ILE A 51 -2.35 -0.26 16.08
C ILE A 51 -2.85 -1.69 15.88
N VAL A 52 -4.15 -1.93 16.05
CA VAL A 52 -4.74 -3.26 15.89
C VAL A 52 -4.57 -3.77 14.45
N ALA A 53 -4.90 -2.94 13.46
CA ALA A 53 -4.83 -3.32 12.04
C ALA A 53 -3.39 -3.58 11.56
N ILE A 54 -2.42 -2.77 11.99
CA ILE A 54 -1.01 -2.95 11.63
C ILE A 54 -0.45 -4.21 12.32
N SER A 55 -0.77 -4.41 13.60
CA SER A 55 -0.29 -5.57 14.34
C SER A 55 -0.81 -6.88 13.76
N SER A 56 -2.06 -6.90 13.28
CA SER A 56 -2.67 -8.08 12.69
C SER A 56 -2.15 -8.40 11.28
N VAL A 57 -1.78 -7.38 10.49
CA VAL A 57 -1.29 -7.61 9.11
C VAL A 57 0.21 -7.95 9.04
N LEU A 58 1.00 -7.65 10.06
CA LEU A 58 2.46 -7.84 10.05
C LEU A 58 2.92 -9.24 9.58
N PRO A 59 2.39 -10.36 10.10
CA PRO A 59 2.79 -11.69 9.65
C PRO A 59 2.54 -11.89 8.15
N TYR A 60 1.42 -11.40 7.65
CA TYR A 60 1.08 -11.47 6.23
C TYR A 60 1.95 -10.54 5.37
N ALA A 61 2.25 -9.34 5.86
CA ALA A 61 3.14 -8.40 5.19
C ALA A 61 4.54 -9.00 4.97
N VAL A 62 5.06 -9.73 5.96
CA VAL A 62 6.30 -10.49 5.84
C VAL A 62 6.17 -11.58 4.77
N ALA A 63 5.08 -12.36 4.78
CA ALA A 63 4.84 -13.39 3.78
C ALA A 63 4.82 -12.81 2.35
N VAL A 64 4.07 -11.72 2.10
CA VAL A 64 4.04 -11.06 0.79
C VAL A 64 5.42 -10.56 0.38
N GLY A 65 6.15 -9.90 1.29
CA GLY A 65 7.49 -9.39 1.03
C GLY A 65 8.48 -10.49 0.65
N VAL A 66 8.41 -11.65 1.30
CA VAL A 66 9.28 -12.80 1.03
C VAL A 66 8.85 -13.57 -0.23
N LEU A 67 7.55 -13.83 -0.40
CA LEU A 67 7.02 -14.59 -1.54
C LEU A 67 7.19 -13.87 -2.89
N THR A 68 7.44 -12.56 -2.86
CA THR A 68 7.69 -11.75 -4.05
C THR A 68 9.17 -11.64 -4.42
N VAL A 69 10.10 -12.18 -3.62
CA VAL A 69 11.54 -12.24 -3.93
C VAL A 69 11.84 -12.92 -5.28
N PRO A 70 11.14 -13.97 -5.74
CA PRO A 70 11.34 -14.53 -7.07
C PRO A 70 11.15 -13.51 -8.21
N PHE A 71 10.27 -12.50 -8.06
CA PHE A 71 10.11 -11.42 -9.06
C PHE A 71 11.34 -10.52 -9.14
N LEU A 72 12.01 -10.29 -8.01
CA LEU A 72 13.28 -9.58 -7.97
C LEU A 72 14.38 -10.41 -8.61
N TYR A 73 14.47 -11.70 -8.26
CA TYR A 73 15.52 -12.59 -8.75
C TYR A 73 15.49 -12.75 -10.28
N THR A 74 14.29 -12.80 -10.86
CA THR A 74 14.08 -12.89 -12.31
C THR A 74 14.23 -11.55 -13.05
N GLY A 75 14.47 -10.44 -12.34
CA GLY A 75 14.58 -9.11 -12.94
C GLY A 75 13.25 -8.54 -13.46
N ILE A 76 12.13 -9.21 -13.19
CA ILE A 76 10.79 -8.85 -13.70
C ILE A 76 10.24 -7.63 -12.94
N GLY A 77 10.48 -7.51 -11.63
CA GLY A 77 9.92 -6.41 -10.85
C GLY A 77 10.50 -6.30 -9.45
N SER A 78 10.36 -5.12 -8.83
CA SER A 78 10.79 -4.91 -7.46
C SER A 78 9.94 -3.87 -6.73
N TYR A 79 9.69 -4.09 -5.44
CA TYR A 79 9.17 -3.05 -4.54
C TYR A 79 10.23 -1.98 -4.21
N ALA A 80 11.51 -2.31 -4.32
CA ALA A 80 12.60 -1.38 -4.08
C ALA A 80 12.87 -0.47 -5.31
N ALA A 81 14.00 0.24 -5.31
CA ALA A 81 14.41 1.02 -6.48
C ALA A 81 14.69 0.14 -7.70
N PRO A 82 14.38 0.60 -8.94
CA PRO A 82 14.74 -0.12 -10.15
C PRO A 82 16.23 -0.48 -10.26
N ALA A 83 17.11 0.32 -9.65
CA ALA A 83 18.56 0.06 -9.57
C ALA A 83 18.94 -1.19 -8.78
N VAL A 84 17.96 -1.86 -8.15
CA VAL A 84 18.14 -3.07 -7.36
C VAL A 84 17.88 -4.33 -8.19
N LEU A 85 17.34 -4.18 -9.42
CA LEU A 85 17.10 -5.31 -10.32
C LEU A 85 18.45 -5.87 -10.82
N PRO A 86 18.61 -7.19 -10.85
CA PRO A 86 19.81 -7.82 -11.39
C PRO A 86 19.98 -7.47 -12.86
N THR A 87 21.24 -7.42 -13.30
CA THR A 87 21.64 -7.28 -14.70
C THR A 87 22.59 -8.40 -15.06
N ASP A 88 22.84 -8.63 -16.36
CA ASP A 88 23.77 -9.67 -16.81
C ASP A 88 25.20 -9.49 -16.23
N ALA A 89 25.55 -8.28 -15.79
CA ALA A 89 26.83 -7.95 -15.17
C ALA A 89 26.82 -8.01 -13.63
N GLU A 90 25.67 -7.79 -12.98
CA GLU A 90 25.53 -7.76 -11.53
C GLU A 90 24.35 -8.63 -11.07
N PRO A 91 24.63 -9.79 -10.42
CA PRO A 91 23.59 -10.68 -9.94
C PRO A 91 22.85 -10.11 -8.72
N CYS A 92 21.70 -10.71 -8.40
CA CYS A 92 20.90 -10.31 -7.25
C CYS A 92 21.69 -10.45 -5.94
N THR A 93 21.77 -9.36 -5.17
CA THR A 93 22.48 -9.33 -3.88
C THR A 93 21.54 -9.55 -2.70
N LEU A 94 22.07 -9.96 -1.54
CA LEU A 94 21.29 -10.06 -0.31
C LEU A 94 20.68 -8.70 0.09
N THR A 95 21.45 -7.62 -0.07
CA THR A 95 20.99 -6.25 0.20
C THR A 95 19.82 -5.86 -0.70
N ALA A 96 19.83 -6.32 -1.97
CA ALA A 96 18.73 -6.11 -2.90
C ALA A 96 17.44 -6.80 -2.43
N ALA A 97 17.56 -8.07 -2.02
CA ALA A 97 16.45 -8.83 -1.48
C ALA A 97 15.88 -8.20 -0.20
N LEU A 98 16.74 -7.80 0.75
CA LEU A 98 16.31 -7.14 1.98
C LEU A 98 15.56 -5.83 1.70
N ARG A 99 16.07 -4.99 0.80
CA ARG A 99 15.40 -3.74 0.41
C ARG A 99 14.04 -4.00 -0.24
N HIS A 100 13.93 -5.05 -1.05
CA HIS A 100 12.67 -5.46 -1.66
C HIS A 100 11.65 -5.92 -0.60
N VAL A 101 12.06 -6.81 0.30
CA VAL A 101 11.20 -7.35 1.37
C VAL A 101 10.72 -6.23 2.28
N ILE A 102 11.63 -5.36 2.76
CA ILE A 102 11.29 -4.24 3.65
C ILE A 102 10.33 -3.26 2.96
N ALA A 103 10.57 -2.96 1.68
CA ALA A 103 9.65 -2.11 0.91
C ALA A 103 8.28 -2.77 0.78
N GLY A 104 8.21 -4.05 0.42
CA GLY A 104 6.97 -4.82 0.34
C GLY A 104 6.19 -4.81 1.64
N ILE A 105 6.84 -5.12 2.78
CA ILE A 105 6.23 -5.07 4.11
C ILE A 105 5.66 -3.67 4.38
N SER A 106 6.45 -2.62 4.13
CA SER A 106 6.04 -1.24 4.37
C SER A 106 4.83 -0.83 3.54
N TYR A 107 4.72 -1.32 2.30
CA TYR A 107 3.62 -0.99 1.40
C TYR A 107 2.34 -1.75 1.75
N VAL A 108 2.44 -3.00 2.20
CA VAL A 108 1.32 -3.74 2.77
C VAL A 108 0.80 -3.05 4.04
N VAL A 109 1.71 -2.64 4.94
CA VAL A 109 1.34 -1.88 6.15
C VAL A 109 0.64 -0.57 5.79
N ALA A 110 1.14 0.15 4.77
CA ALA A 110 0.50 1.38 4.30
C ALA A 110 -0.91 1.13 3.73
N ALA A 111 -1.09 0.07 2.92
CA ALA A 111 -2.38 -0.33 2.38
C ALA A 111 -3.40 -0.61 3.51
N THR A 112 -2.96 -1.37 4.50
CA THR A 112 -3.78 -1.69 5.68
C THR A 112 -4.10 -0.45 6.50
N ALA A 113 -3.14 0.45 6.73
CA ALA A 113 -3.37 1.68 7.47
C ALA A 113 -4.46 2.54 6.81
N VAL A 114 -4.38 2.74 5.48
CA VAL A 114 -5.38 3.50 4.73
C VAL A 114 -6.76 2.84 4.82
N GLY A 115 -6.83 1.53 4.65
CA GLY A 115 -8.10 0.81 4.73
C GLY A 115 -8.71 0.74 6.13
N ALA A 116 -7.86 0.63 7.16
CA ALA A 116 -8.27 0.60 8.56
C ALA A 116 -8.91 1.91 9.02
N VAL A 117 -8.45 3.05 8.49
CA VAL A 117 -9.13 4.34 8.74
C VAL A 117 -10.57 4.29 8.25
N GLY A 118 -10.83 3.74 7.06
CA GLY A 118 -12.19 3.58 6.54
C GLY A 118 -13.05 2.63 7.38
N ILE A 119 -12.48 1.54 7.88
CA ILE A 119 -13.17 0.65 8.84
C ILE A 119 -13.52 1.38 10.14
N GLY A 120 -12.56 2.12 10.71
CA GLY A 120 -12.79 2.87 11.95
C GLY A 120 -13.91 3.90 11.83
N LEU A 121 -14.05 4.51 10.64
CA LEU A 121 -15.15 5.41 10.32
C LEU A 121 -16.50 4.70 10.24
N ASP A 122 -16.56 3.54 9.60
CA ASP A 122 -17.79 2.75 9.48
C ASP A 122 -18.33 2.32 10.87
N PHE A 123 -17.42 1.91 11.77
CA PHE A 123 -17.77 1.64 13.16
C PHE A 123 -18.25 2.90 13.90
N ALA A 124 -17.57 4.03 13.73
CA ALA A 124 -17.95 5.28 14.41
C ALA A 124 -19.31 5.81 13.92
N ALA A 125 -19.61 5.71 12.64
CA ALA A 125 -20.89 6.13 12.04
C ALA A 125 -22.04 5.17 12.43
N SER A 126 -21.81 3.86 12.42
CA SER A 126 -22.80 2.86 12.83
C SER A 126 -23.18 2.97 14.31
N SER A 127 -22.29 3.54 15.13
CA SER A 127 -22.54 3.84 16.55
C SER A 127 -23.42 5.08 16.76
N GLY A 128 -23.61 5.89 15.71
CA GLY A 128 -24.28 7.19 15.75
C GLY A 128 -25.30 7.35 14.63
N SER A 129 -26.42 6.64 14.74
CA SER A 129 -27.72 6.84 14.05
C SER A 129 -27.81 7.00 12.52
N ASP A 130 -26.73 7.13 11.75
CA ASP A 130 -26.78 7.13 10.28
C ASP A 130 -25.59 6.32 9.73
N PRO A 131 -25.84 5.11 9.18
CA PRO A 131 -24.82 4.36 8.48
C PRO A 131 -24.25 5.24 7.37
N PHE A 132 -22.93 5.29 7.23
CA PHE A 132 -22.32 5.97 6.10
C PHE A 132 -22.88 5.32 4.82
N PRO A 133 -23.59 6.05 3.95
CA PRO A 133 -23.96 5.48 2.67
C PRO A 133 -22.65 5.24 1.96
N ALA A 134 -22.26 3.96 1.83
CA ALA A 134 -21.07 3.55 1.09
C ALA A 134 -21.13 4.27 -0.26
N VAL A 135 -20.34 5.33 -0.40
CA VAL A 135 -20.48 6.32 -1.46
C VAL A 135 -20.15 5.62 -2.77
N GLY A 136 -21.16 5.19 -3.51
CA GLY A 136 -21.16 5.02 -4.97
C GLY A 136 -19.98 4.29 -5.63
N PHE A 137 -19.18 3.49 -4.92
CA PHE A 137 -18.21 2.61 -5.55
C PHE A 137 -18.97 1.37 -6.03
N LEU A 138 -18.65 0.96 -7.26
CA LEU A 138 -19.22 -0.18 -8.01
C LEU A 138 -19.80 -1.25 -7.06
N PRO A 139 -21.00 -1.80 -7.35
CA PRO A 139 -21.54 -2.92 -6.58
C PRO A 139 -20.66 -4.13 -6.84
N LEU A 140 -19.52 -4.21 -6.14
CA LEU A 140 -18.75 -5.42 -6.08
C LEU A 140 -19.63 -6.43 -5.32
N PRO A 141 -19.83 -7.63 -5.88
CA PRO A 141 -20.64 -8.64 -5.23
C PRO A 141 -20.12 -8.79 -3.80
N ALA A 142 -21.04 -8.81 -2.84
CA ALA A 142 -20.76 -8.88 -1.41
C ALA A 142 -19.91 -10.12 -1.09
N LEU A 143 -18.59 -10.00 -1.25
CA LEU A 143 -17.62 -11.06 -1.00
C LEU A 143 -17.36 -11.22 0.52
N GLY A 144 -18.19 -10.62 1.38
CA GLY A 144 -18.02 -10.67 2.83
C GLY A 144 -16.82 -9.89 3.36
N PHE A 145 -16.17 -9.04 2.55
CA PHE A 145 -14.98 -8.28 2.94
C PHE A 145 -15.28 -6.79 3.17
N PRO A 146 -14.56 -6.12 4.11
CA PRO A 146 -14.72 -4.69 4.33
C PRO A 146 -14.27 -3.89 3.09
N PRO A 147 -15.16 -3.10 2.46
CA PRO A 147 -14.86 -2.42 1.18
C PRO A 147 -13.69 -1.44 1.29
N PHE A 148 -13.49 -0.85 2.47
CA PHE A 148 -12.44 0.11 2.74
C PHE A 148 -11.03 -0.48 2.70
N LEU A 149 -10.85 -1.75 3.05
CA LEU A 149 -9.54 -2.40 2.99
C LEU A 149 -9.12 -2.69 1.55
N LEU A 150 -10.05 -3.08 0.69
CA LEU A 150 -9.80 -3.20 -0.75
C LEU A 150 -9.47 -1.83 -1.34
N LEU A 151 -10.24 -0.79 -0.98
CA LEU A 151 -10.00 0.58 -1.44
C LEU A 151 -8.61 1.07 -1.01
N GLY A 152 -8.22 0.87 0.26
CA GLY A 152 -6.89 1.23 0.76
C GLY A 152 -5.78 0.49 0.03
N GLY A 153 -5.96 -0.81 -0.23
CA GLY A 153 -5.07 -1.61 -1.07
C GLY A 153 -4.93 -1.05 -2.48
N VAL A 154 -6.04 -0.76 -3.16
CA VAL A 154 -6.06 -0.23 -4.53
C VAL A 154 -5.39 1.15 -4.60
N VAL A 155 -5.64 2.04 -3.64
CA VAL A 155 -5.00 3.36 -3.59
C VAL A 155 -3.48 3.23 -3.48
N ILE A 156 -2.99 2.41 -2.54
CA ILE A 156 -1.55 2.21 -2.34
C ILE A 156 -0.90 1.50 -3.53
N ALA A 157 -1.58 0.50 -4.11
CA ALA A 157 -1.14 -0.18 -5.32
C ALA A 157 -1.05 0.77 -6.51
N GLY A 158 -2.04 1.63 -6.71
CA GLY A 158 -2.05 2.62 -7.78
C GLY A 158 -0.89 3.62 -7.66
N VAL A 159 -0.66 4.15 -6.46
CA VAL A 159 0.48 5.05 -6.19
C VAL A 159 1.79 4.31 -6.43
N TYR A 160 1.94 3.08 -5.95
CA TYR A 160 3.10 2.25 -6.21
C TYR A 160 3.35 2.08 -7.71
N VAL A 161 2.37 1.58 -8.49
CA VAL A 161 2.55 1.29 -9.92
C VAL A 161 2.91 2.56 -10.69
N VAL A 162 2.17 3.65 -10.49
CA VAL A 162 2.41 4.92 -11.22
C VAL A 162 3.80 5.48 -10.91
N VAL A 163 4.15 5.57 -9.63
CA VAL A 163 5.43 6.16 -9.22
C VAL A 163 6.59 5.22 -9.55
N GLN A 164 6.41 3.91 -9.43
CA GLN A 164 7.42 2.92 -9.77
C GLN A 164 7.71 2.90 -11.27
N LEU A 165 6.68 2.91 -12.13
CA LEU A 165 6.85 3.06 -13.58
C LEU A 165 7.60 4.34 -13.93
N TRP A 166 7.29 5.45 -13.25
CA TRP A 166 8.01 6.71 -13.41
C TRP A 166 9.48 6.63 -12.96
N ARG A 167 9.83 5.80 -11.97
CA ARG A 167 11.22 5.64 -11.50
C ARG A 167 12.14 4.97 -12.52
N TYR A 168 11.61 4.17 -13.44
CA TYR A 168 12.41 3.45 -14.43
C TYR A 168 13.13 4.32 -15.46
N GLY A 169 12.93 5.64 -15.49
CA GLY A 169 13.74 6.48 -16.38
C GLY A 169 13.19 6.65 -17.78
N ARG A 170 12.37 5.72 -18.24
CA ARG A 170 12.01 5.51 -19.65
C ARG A 170 10.49 5.63 -19.86
N PRO A 171 10.04 6.00 -21.07
CA PRO A 171 8.62 5.94 -21.39
C PRO A 171 8.14 4.48 -21.31
N VAL A 172 6.90 4.25 -20.88
CA VAL A 172 6.32 2.91 -20.67
C VAL A 172 6.41 2.03 -21.92
N ARG A 173 6.26 2.61 -23.10
CA ARG A 173 6.42 1.91 -24.39
C ARG A 173 7.84 1.40 -24.66
N ALA A 174 8.83 1.96 -23.98
CA ALA A 174 10.24 1.56 -24.04
C ALA A 174 10.67 0.76 -22.80
N LEU A 175 9.79 0.55 -21.82
CA LEU A 175 9.96 -0.52 -20.84
C LEU A 175 9.56 -1.83 -21.52
N GLY A 176 10.32 -2.89 -21.28
CA GLY A 176 9.89 -4.24 -21.67
C GLY A 176 8.54 -4.57 -21.02
N TRP A 177 7.69 -5.31 -21.75
CA TRP A 177 6.39 -5.74 -21.24
C TRP A 177 6.49 -6.49 -19.92
N ASP A 178 7.54 -7.28 -19.74
CA ASP A 178 7.79 -8.03 -18.50
C ASP A 178 7.93 -7.11 -17.29
N THR A 179 8.60 -5.96 -17.41
CA THR A 179 8.77 -5.01 -16.31
C THR A 179 7.47 -4.31 -15.95
N VAL A 180 6.68 -3.94 -16.97
CA VAL A 180 5.38 -3.31 -16.78
C VAL A 180 4.42 -4.28 -16.11
N LEU A 181 4.33 -5.51 -16.63
CA LEU A 181 3.48 -6.56 -16.11
C LEU A 181 3.92 -6.99 -14.71
N GLY A 182 5.21 -7.14 -14.46
CA GLY A 182 5.79 -7.42 -13.16
C GLY A 182 5.42 -6.37 -12.12
N THR A 183 5.57 -5.09 -12.47
CA THR A 183 5.17 -3.98 -11.59
C THR A 183 3.66 -3.99 -11.32
N ALA A 184 2.84 -4.27 -12.33
CA ALA A 184 1.39 -4.37 -12.18
C ALA A 184 0.98 -5.56 -11.29
N ILE A 185 1.61 -6.72 -11.46
CA ILE A 185 1.38 -7.93 -10.63
C ILE A 185 1.76 -7.66 -9.18
N LEU A 186 2.92 -7.04 -8.93
CA LEU A 186 3.32 -6.61 -7.58
C LEU A 186 2.29 -5.62 -7.00
N GLY A 187 1.79 -4.67 -7.80
CA GLY A 187 0.69 -3.80 -7.40
C GLY A 187 -0.59 -4.58 -7.06
N ALA A 188 -0.96 -5.59 -7.83
CA ALA A 188 -2.13 -6.42 -7.56
C ALA A 188 -1.98 -7.21 -6.24
N PHE A 189 -0.79 -7.73 -5.94
CA PHE A 189 -0.51 -8.35 -4.64
C PHE A 189 -0.69 -7.36 -3.49
N LEU A 190 -0.21 -6.12 -3.64
CA LEU A 190 -0.46 -5.06 -2.64
C LEU A 190 -1.95 -4.77 -2.47
N ALA A 191 -2.70 -4.67 -3.57
CA ALA A 191 -4.13 -4.38 -3.52
C ALA A 191 -4.93 -5.48 -2.81
N ALA A 192 -4.60 -6.74 -3.06
CA ALA A 192 -5.25 -7.89 -2.43
C ALA A 192 -4.75 -8.14 -0.98
N SER A 193 -3.58 -7.61 -0.62
CA SER A 193 -2.91 -7.97 0.63
C SER A 193 -3.74 -7.80 1.91
N PRO A 194 -4.49 -6.69 2.13
CA PRO A 194 -5.22 -6.52 3.37
C PRO A 194 -6.43 -7.46 3.46
N MET A 195 -7.01 -7.85 2.30
CA MET A 195 -8.12 -8.79 2.22
C MET A 195 -7.68 -10.19 2.64
N VAL A 196 -6.57 -10.66 2.07
CA VAL A 196 -6.04 -12.00 2.36
C VAL A 196 -5.57 -12.07 3.82
N ALA A 197 -4.97 -11.00 4.35
CA ALA A 197 -4.61 -10.94 5.76
C ALA A 197 -5.83 -11.11 6.69
N LEU A 198 -6.94 -10.41 6.41
CA LEU A 198 -8.18 -10.60 7.15
C LEU A 198 -8.76 -12.00 7.01
N TRP A 199 -8.74 -12.56 5.81
CA TRP A 199 -9.29 -13.90 5.57
C TRP A 199 -8.52 -14.99 6.34
N ILE A 200 -7.18 -14.91 6.32
CA ILE A 200 -6.32 -15.92 6.95
C ILE A 200 -6.23 -15.71 8.46
N PHE A 201 -6.11 -14.47 8.94
CA PHE A 201 -5.80 -14.20 10.35
C PHE A 201 -7.00 -13.64 11.14
N GLY A 202 -7.99 -13.05 10.47
CA GLY A 202 -9.23 -12.61 11.10
C GLY A 202 -10.18 -13.77 11.45
N SER A 203 -10.08 -14.91 10.75
CA SER A 203 -10.88 -16.11 11.06
C SER A 203 -10.51 -16.79 12.37
N TYR A 204 -9.34 -16.51 12.93
CA TYR A 204 -8.86 -17.11 14.18
C TYR A 204 -9.15 -16.30 15.45
N GLY A 205 -9.91 -15.19 15.33
CA GLY A 205 -10.41 -14.43 16.46
C GLY A 205 -9.35 -13.54 17.13
N PHE A 206 -9.68 -12.26 17.26
CA PHE A 206 -9.18 -11.39 18.32
C PHE A 206 -10.28 -11.21 19.36
#